data_AF-A0A7G9YV92-F1
#
_entry.id   AF-A0A7G9YV92-F1
#
_cell.length_a   1.000
_cell.length_b   1.000
_cell.length_c   1.000
_cell.angle_alpha   90.00
_cell.angle_beta   90.00
_cell.angle_gamma   90.00
#
_symmetry.space_group_name_H-M   'P 1'
#
loop_
_entity.id
_entity.type
_entity.pdbx_description
1 polymer ?
#
loop_
_entity_poly.entity_id
_entity_poly.type
_entity_poly.pdbx_seq_one_letter_code
_entity_poly.pdbx_strand_id
1 'polypeptide(L)' 'MNDLLKLISRGENEGLELKESLRLKEEICQAVSAFSNAKGGSILVGVSNDGKVIGVDIGRNTL' A
#
# COMPACT_ATOMS: atom_id res chain seq x y z
N MET A 1 5.14 19.04 7.54
CA MET A 1 3.96 18.94 6.65
C MET A 1 3.97 17.54 6.07
N ASN A 2 3.05 16.68 6.54
CA ASN A 2 3.11 15.22 6.55
C ASN A 2 3.66 14.58 5.26
N ASP A 3 4.83 13.94 5.36
CA ASP A 3 5.48 13.21 4.26
C ASP A 3 4.62 12.08 3.66
N LEU A 4 3.71 11.52 4.48
CA LEU A 4 2.75 10.52 4.04
C LEU A 4 1.78 11.06 2.96
N LEU A 5 1.28 12.29 3.12
CA LEU A 5 0.38 12.90 2.13
C LEU A 5 1.09 13.19 0.81
N LYS A 6 2.39 13.51 0.86
CA LYS A 6 3.21 13.69 -0.35
C LYS A 6 3.41 12.37 -1.08
N LEU A 7 3.61 11.27 -0.37
CA LEU A 7 3.70 9.93 -0.94
C LEU A 7 2.38 9.52 -1.59
N ILE A 8 1.26 9.68 -0.88
CA ILE A 8 -0.07 9.39 -1.41
C ILE A 8 -0.37 10.23 -2.66
N SER A 9 -0.03 11.52 -2.64
CA SER A 9 -0.23 12.42 -3.79
C SER A 9 0.69 12.10 -4.99
N ARG A 10 1.79 11.37 -4.80
CA ARG A 10 2.65 10.91 -5.89
C ARG A 10 2.09 9.68 -6.60
N GLY A 11 1.14 8.97 -5.98
CA GLY A 11 0.57 7.74 -6.52
C GLY A 11 1.53 6.56 -6.49
N GLU A 12 1.09 5.45 -7.09
CA GLU A 12 1.87 4.21 -7.18
C GLU A 12 3.12 4.38 -8.04
N ASN A 13 4.23 3.77 -7.62
CA ASN A 13 5.47 3.72 -8.38
C ASN A 13 6.28 2.47 -8.03
N GLU A 14 7.43 2.27 -8.68
CA GLU A 14 8.29 1.09 -8.49
C GLU A 14 8.77 0.84 -7.04
N GLY A 15 8.64 1.82 -6.14
CA GLY A 15 8.97 1.68 -4.72
C GLY A 15 7.81 2.01 -3.78
N LEU A 16 6.59 2.21 -4.30
CA LEU A 16 5.41 2.57 -3.53
C LEU A 16 4.16 1.90 -4.13
N GLU A 17 3.63 0.92 -3.41
CA GLU A 17 2.39 0.24 -3.78
C GLU A 17 1.23 0.76 -2.92
N LEU A 18 0.07 1.05 -3.53
CA LEU A 18 -1.13 1.48 -2.81
C LEU A 18 -2.15 0.35 -2.85
N LYS A 19 -2.63 -0.08 -1.68
CA LYS A 19 -3.68 -1.11 -1.59
C LYS A 19 -4.84 -0.61 -0.76
N GLU A 20 -6.04 -0.84 -1.27
CA GLU A 20 -7.27 -0.39 -0.61
C GLU A 20 -7.58 -1.17 0.65
N SER A 21 -7.21 -2.45 0.69
CA SER A 21 -7.57 -3.36 1.77
C SER A 21 -6.51 -4.44 1.98
N LEU A 22 -6.38 -4.87 3.24
CA LEU A 22 -5.57 -6.03 3.65
C LEU A 22 -6.10 -7.36 3.10
N ARG A 23 -7.33 -7.39 2.58
CA ARG A 23 -7.89 -8.56 1.89
C ARG A 23 -7.08 -8.95 0.64
N LEU A 24 -6.35 -8.00 0.05
CA LEU A 24 -5.45 -8.21 -1.09
C LEU A 24 -4.10 -8.83 -0.65
N LYS A 25 -4.14 -9.75 0.30
CA LYS A 25 -2.94 -10.35 0.91
C LYS A 25 -2.02 -11.04 -0.10
N GLU A 26 -2.58 -11.68 -1.12
CA GLU A 26 -1.79 -12.30 -2.19
C GLU A 26 -1.01 -11.24 -2.99
N GLU A 27 -1.66 -10.14 -3.36
CA GLU A 27 -0.99 -9.04 -4.04
C GLU A 27 0.04 -8.34 -3.15
N ILE A 28 -0.27 -8.16 -1.87
CA ILE A 28 0.69 -7.60 -0.90
C ILE A 28 1.92 -8.51 -0.81
N CYS A 29 1.74 -9.83 -0.70
CA CYS A 29 2.86 -10.77 -0.68
C CYS A 29 3.68 -10.73 -1.99
N GLN A 30 3.03 -10.59 -3.14
CA GLN A 30 3.72 -10.42 -4.43
C GLN A 30 4.53 -9.12 -4.46
N ALA A 31 3.95 -8.01 -4.02
CA ALA A 31 4.63 -6.72 -3.92
C ALA A 31 5.82 -6.79 -2.94
N VAL A 32 5.65 -7.44 -1.78
CA VAL A 32 6.75 -7.67 -0.82
C VAL A 32 7.88 -8.48 -1.48
N SER A 33 7.54 -9.55 -2.21
CA SER A 33 8.53 -10.36 -2.93
C SER A 33 9.25 -9.54 -4.01
N ALA A 34 8.51 -8.76 -4.80
CA ALA A 34 9.05 -7.88 -5.82
C ALA A 34 9.98 -6.81 -5.22
N PHE A 35 9.57 -6.15 -4.15
CA PHE A 35 10.38 -5.16 -3.44
C PHE A 35 11.63 -5.76 -2.80
N SER A 36 11.53 -6.98 -2.26
CA SER A 36 12.68 -7.69 -1.70
C SER A 36 13.73 -8.03 -2.75
N ASN A 37 13.31 -8.28 -3.99
CA ASN A 37 14.21 -8.55 -5.12
C ASN A 37 14.67 -7.27 -5.85
N ALA A 38 14.03 -6.13 -5.61
CA ALA A 38 14.34 -4.84 -6.20
C ALA A 38 15.17 -3.97 -5.24
N LYS A 39 14.97 -2.64 -5.27
CA LYS A 39 15.64 -1.68 -4.38
C LYS A 39 14.90 -1.46 -3.04
N GLY A 40 14.00 -2.38 -2.67
CA GLY A 40 13.03 -2.16 -1.61
C GLY A 40 11.84 -1.32 -2.04
N GLY A 41 10.91 -1.09 -1.12
CA GLY A 41 9.70 -0.32 -1.37
C GLY A 41 8.83 -0.19 -0.12
N SER A 42 7.74 0.56 -0.25
CA SER A 42 6.73 0.75 0.79
C SER A 42 5.36 0.34 0.27
N ILE A 43 4.58 -0.35 1.10
CA ILE A 43 3.19 -0.69 0.79
C ILE A 43 2.31 0.12 1.73
N LEU A 44 1.49 1.01 1.17
CA LEU A 44 0.47 1.73 1.93
C LEU A 44 -0.86 1.01 1.79
N VAL A 45 -1.42 0.58 2.92
CA VAL A 45 -2.74 -0.07 2.96
C VAL A 45 -3.79 0.87 3.53
N GLY A 46 -4.98 0.90 2.92
CA GLY A 46 -6.04 1.85 3.24
C GLY A 46 -5.99 3.12 2.41
N VAL A 47 -5.37 3.05 1.23
CA VAL A 47 -5.33 4.14 0.26
C VAL A 47 -5.81 3.61 -1.08
N SER A 48 -6.75 4.34 -1.69
CA SER A 48 -7.25 4.05 -3.03
C SER A 48 -6.22 4.42 -4.09
N ASN A 49 -6.28 3.78 -5.26
CA ASN A 49 -5.40 4.08 -6.38
C ASN A 49 -5.52 5.54 -6.85
N ASP A 50 -6.65 6.19 -6.57
CA ASP A 50 -6.90 7.63 -6.76
C ASP A 50 -6.23 8.53 -5.69
N GLY A 51 -5.41 7.98 -4.80
CA GLY A 51 -4.73 8.72 -3.72
C GLY A 51 -5.67 9.16 -2.58
N LYS A 52 -6.87 8.56 -2.48
CA LYS A 52 -7.80 8.82 -1.36
C LYS A 52 -7.50 7.91 -0.19
N VAL A 53 -7.36 8.49 1.00
CA VAL A 53 -7.25 7.71 2.25
C VAL A 53 -8.64 7.19 2.62
N ILE A 54 -8.83 5.90 2.45
CA ILE A 54 -10.06 5.16 2.80
C ILE A 54 -9.96 4.54 4.20
N GLY A 55 -8.74 4.32 4.69
CA GLY A 55 -8.48 3.67 5.98
C GLY A 55 -8.62 2.14 5.90
N VAL A 56 -8.18 1.45 6.95
CA VAL A 56 -8.36 0.00 7.09
C VAL A 56 -9.05 -0.32 8.40
N ASP A 57 -10.05 -1.20 8.33
CA ASP A 57 -10.64 -1.81 9.52
C ASP A 57 -9.98 -3.18 9.75
N ILE A 58 -9.23 -3.27 10.85
CA ILE A 58 -8.53 -4.48 11.27
C ILE A 58 -9.41 -5.20 12.29
N GLY A 59 -10.31 -6.06 11.80
CA GLY A 59 -11.21 -6.88 12.60
C GLY A 59 -10.89 -8.38 12.51
N ARG A 60 -11.70 -9.22 13.19
CA ARG A 60 -11.51 -10.68 13.28
C ARG A 60 -11.59 -11.44 11.93
N ASN A 61 -11.98 -10.76 10.85
CA ASN A 61 -12.11 -11.31 9.49
C ASN A 61 -11.22 -10.60 8.45
N THR A 62 -10.19 -9.87 8.89
CA THR A 62 -9.30 -9.12 7.98
C THR A 62 -8.05 -9.92 7.54
N LEU A 63 -7.78 -11.09 8.12
CA LEU A 63 -6.64 -11.98 7.79
C LEU A 63 -7.09 -13.39 7.37
#